data_AF-A0AAD6ITW7-F1
#
_entry.id   AF-A0AAD6ITW7-F1
#
_cell.length_a   1.000
_cell.length_b   1.000
_cell.length_c   1.000
_cell.angle_alpha   90.00
_cell.angle_beta   90.00
_cell.angle_gamma   90.00
#
_symmetry.space_group_name_H-M   'P 1'
#
loop_
_entity.id
_entity.type
_entity.pdbx_description
1 polymer ?
#
loop_
_entity_poly.entity_id
_entity_poly.type
_entity_poly.pdbx_seq_one_letter_code
_entity_poly.pdbx_strand_id
1 'polypeptide(L)'
;MATTTLGLRLATPITALSLPLFTSYFSLLAYRVISVRVATETFVGNQCVDKGKAASTQDTPDPLTIASRCHANFAEYVPLALLTTAVAELNGADPKIIAGGLGGLFLLRVAHVELGLRRRAALGPGRIIGFLGTLVYLIGMGGYAGWLARGYLGFD
;
A
#
# COMPACT_ATOMS: atom_id res chain seq x y z
N MET A 1 0.23 32.28 -4.46
CA MET A 1 -0.59 31.88 -3.30
C MET A 1 0.32 31.18 -2.31
N ALA A 2 0.66 31.86 -1.21
CA ALA A 2 1.42 31.27 -0.12
C ALA A 2 0.46 30.41 0.70
N THR A 3 0.67 29.10 0.70
CA THR A 3 -0.07 28.18 1.57
C THR A 3 0.45 28.42 2.98
N THR A 4 -0.27 29.24 3.74
CA THR A 4 0.00 29.56 5.14
C THR A 4 0.04 28.27 5.93
N THR A 5 1.24 27.85 6.30
CA THR A 5 1.47 26.71 7.19
C THR A 5 0.89 27.06 8.56
N LEU A 6 -0.10 26.29 9.02
CA LEU A 6 -0.42 26.24 10.45
C LEU A 6 0.89 25.99 11.21
N GLY A 7 1.14 26.75 12.27
CA GLY A 7 2.43 26.91 12.97
C GLY A 7 3.08 25.67 13.60
N LEU A 8 2.72 24.45 13.19
CA LEU A 8 3.59 23.29 13.31
C LEU A 8 4.49 23.28 12.07
N ARG A 9 5.79 23.60 12.21
CA ARG A 9 6.77 23.19 11.20
C ARG A 9 6.64 21.66 11.10
N LEU A 10 5.92 21.16 10.10
CA LEU A 10 5.83 19.73 9.88
C LEU A 10 7.27 19.25 9.72
N ALA A 11 7.72 18.41 10.64
CA ALA A 11 9.05 17.83 10.58
C ALA A 11 9.22 16.94 9.33
N THR A 12 8.10 16.56 8.69
CA THR A 12 8.03 15.71 7.50
C THR A 12 7.05 16.29 6.45
N PRO A 13 7.35 17.43 5.80
CA PRO A 13 6.42 18.09 4.88
C PRO A 13 6.04 17.24 3.65
N ILE A 14 6.95 16.40 3.16
CA ILE A 14 6.75 15.63 1.92
C ILE A 14 5.92 14.39 2.19
N THR A 15 6.24 13.67 3.28
CA THR A 15 5.45 12.51 3.69
C THR A 15 4.01 12.92 3.99
N ALA A 16 3.80 14.07 4.65
CA ALA A 16 2.47 14.58 4.95
C ALA A 16 1.66 14.98 3.70
N LEU A 17 2.31 15.50 2.66
CA LEU A 17 1.64 15.78 1.38
C LEU A 17 1.17 14.49 0.69
N SER A 18 1.96 13.43 0.79
CA SER A 18 1.63 12.13 0.17
C SER A 18 0.56 11.36 0.95
N LEU A 19 0.47 11.56 2.27
CA LEU A 19 -0.44 10.85 3.17
C LEU A 19 -1.91 10.84 2.70
N PRO A 20 -2.56 11.97 2.36
CA PRO A 20 -3.95 11.95 1.89
C PRO A 20 -4.16 11.14 0.60
N LEU A 21 -3.15 11.04 -0.27
CA LEU A 21 -3.22 10.21 -1.48
C LEU A 21 -3.24 8.71 -1.11
N PHE A 22 -2.37 8.28 -0.21
CA PHE A 22 -2.36 6.89 0.26
C PHE A 22 -3.61 6.55 1.09
N THR A 23 -4.08 7.46 1.94
CA THR A 23 -5.30 7.27 2.74
C THR A 23 -6.55 7.20 1.88
N SER A 24 -6.71 8.09 0.91
CA SER A 24 -7.86 8.04 0.00
C SER A 24 -7.90 6.73 -0.79
N TYR A 25 -6.74 6.25 -1.24
CA TYR A 25 -6.63 4.96 -1.91
C TYR A 25 -6.96 3.77 -1.01
N PHE A 26 -6.48 3.78 0.24
CA PHE A 26 -6.85 2.78 1.25
C PHE A 26 -8.36 2.71 1.46
N SER A 27 -9.02 3.87 1.58
CA SER A 27 -10.47 3.97 1.71
C SER A 27 -11.22 3.38 0.51
N LEU A 28 -10.73 3.61 -0.71
CA LEU A 28 -11.30 2.98 -1.92
C LEU A 28 -11.19 1.45 -1.87
N LEU A 29 -10.06 0.93 -1.38
CA LEU A 29 -9.84 -0.51 -1.28
C LEU A 29 -10.71 -1.14 -0.19
N ALA A 30 -10.88 -0.45 0.95
CA ALA A 30 -11.82 -0.83 2.00
C ALA A 30 -13.26 -0.85 1.50
N TYR A 31 -13.68 0.20 0.76
CA TYR A 31 -15.00 0.28 0.14
C TYR A 31 -15.28 -0.92 -0.79
N ARG A 32 -14.28 -1.34 -1.59
CA ARG A 32 -14.41 -2.51 -2.47
C ARG A 32 -14.65 -3.81 -1.69
N VAL A 33 -13.95 -4.02 -0.57
CA VAL A 33 -14.17 -5.19 0.29
C VAL A 33 -15.61 -5.15 0.83
N ILE A 34 -16.06 -4.00 1.31
CA ILE A 34 -17.42 -3.83 1.84
C ILE A 34 -18.47 -4.08 0.74
N SER A 35 -18.28 -3.53 -0.46
CA SER A 35 -19.22 -3.72 -1.57
C SER A 35 -19.37 -5.19 -1.98
N VAL A 36 -18.27 -5.96 -1.98
CA VAL A 36 -18.31 -7.39 -2.29
C VAL A 36 -18.99 -8.17 -1.17
N ARG A 37 -18.74 -7.83 0.10
CA ARG A 37 -19.40 -8.45 1.25
C ARG A 37 -20.91 -8.22 1.25
N VAL A 38 -21.34 -6.99 0.97
CA VAL A 38 -22.77 -6.65 0.86
C VAL A 38 -23.40 -7.38 -0.33
N ALA A 39 -22.73 -7.42 -1.49
CA ALA A 39 -23.25 -8.12 -2.67
C ALA A 39 -23.35 -9.65 -2.50
N THR A 40 -22.50 -10.23 -1.65
CA THR A 40 -22.42 -11.69 -1.43
C THR A 40 -23.12 -12.10 -0.13
N GLU A 41 -23.70 -11.16 0.62
CA GLU A 41 -24.36 -11.35 1.93
C GLU A 41 -23.53 -12.15 2.96
N THR A 42 -22.20 -12.15 2.78
CA THR A 42 -21.25 -12.89 3.62
C THR A 42 -20.65 -11.94 4.66
N PHE A 43 -21.44 -11.68 5.71
CA PHE A 43 -21.00 -10.93 6.87
C PHE A 43 -20.18 -11.81 7.83
N VAL A 44 -19.18 -11.20 8.46
CA VAL A 44 -18.34 -11.88 9.46
C VAL A 44 -19.22 -12.20 10.67
N GLY A 45 -19.53 -13.48 10.86
CA GLY A 45 -20.43 -13.96 11.92
C GLY A 45 -21.59 -14.83 11.42
N ASN A 46 -21.92 -14.78 10.13
CA ASN A 46 -22.86 -15.74 9.55
C ASN A 46 -22.13 -17.05 9.28
N GLN A 47 -22.18 -18.00 10.21
CA GLN A 47 -21.93 -19.38 9.84
C GLN A 47 -23.15 -19.98 9.14
N CYS A 48 -22.84 -20.79 8.12
CA CYS A 48 -23.61 -21.85 7.46
C CYS A 48 -24.94 -21.52 6.77
N VAL A 49 -24.91 -21.52 5.43
CA VAL A 49 -25.65 -22.54 4.67
C VAL A 49 -24.72 -23.09 3.60
N ASP A 50 -24.54 -24.40 3.61
CA ASP A 50 -24.09 -25.21 2.48
C ASP A 50 -24.88 -24.81 1.22
N LYS A 51 -24.37 -23.86 0.43
CA LYS A 51 -24.67 -23.91 -1.00
C LYS A 51 -23.71 -24.95 -1.57
N GLY A 52 -24.13 -26.21 -1.45
CA GLY A 52 -23.65 -27.34 -2.22
C GLY A 52 -23.69 -27.03 -3.71
N LYS A 53 -22.72 -26.25 -4.16
CA LYS A 53 -22.19 -26.28 -5.52
C LYS A 53 -20.79 -26.78 -5.36
N ALA A 54 -20.72 -28.09 -5.59
CA ALA A 54 -19.53 -28.86 -5.88
C ALA A 54 -18.43 -27.97 -6.47
N ALA A 55 -17.22 -28.22 -6.01
CA ALA A 55 -15.99 -27.88 -6.71
C ALA A 55 -16.06 -28.40 -8.15
N SER A 56 -16.71 -27.64 -9.03
CA SER A 56 -16.58 -27.77 -10.47
C SER A 56 -15.39 -26.89 -10.84
N THR A 57 -14.24 -27.54 -10.95
CA THR A 57 -13.21 -27.28 -11.96
C THR A 57 -13.47 -26.04 -12.81
N GLN A 58 -13.01 -24.86 -12.36
CA GLN A 58 -12.45 -23.75 -13.17
C GLN A 58 -11.78 -22.74 -12.22
N ASP A 59 -10.46 -22.61 -12.36
CA ASP A 59 -9.54 -21.72 -11.65
C ASP A 59 -9.91 -20.22 -11.73
N THR A 60 -10.91 -19.78 -10.95
CA THR A 60 -11.15 -18.36 -10.72
C THR A 60 -11.21 -18.11 -9.22
N PRO A 61 -10.22 -17.38 -8.64
CA PRO A 61 -10.22 -17.11 -7.22
C PRO A 61 -11.45 -16.28 -6.83
N ASP A 62 -12.08 -16.63 -5.71
CA ASP A 62 -13.26 -15.93 -5.19
C ASP A 62 -13.00 -14.41 -5.06
N PRO A 63 -13.85 -13.54 -5.64
CA PRO A 63 -13.64 -12.09 -5.65
C PRO A 63 -13.52 -11.49 -4.24
N LEU A 64 -14.17 -12.06 -3.22
CA LEU A 64 -14.04 -11.60 -1.84
C LEU A 64 -12.65 -11.91 -1.27
N THR A 65 -12.14 -13.12 -1.53
CA THR A 65 -10.78 -13.52 -1.16
C THR A 65 -9.73 -12.64 -1.86
N ILE A 66 -9.93 -12.30 -3.12
CA ILE A 66 -9.05 -11.38 -3.85
C ILE A 66 -9.06 -9.99 -3.22
N ALA A 67 -10.25 -9.40 -3.02
CA ALA A 67 -10.38 -8.05 -2.48
C ALA A 67 -9.80 -7.91 -1.08
N SER A 68 -10.05 -8.90 -0.21
CA SER A 68 -9.51 -8.93 1.16
C SER A 68 -7.99 -9.05 1.18
N ARG A 69 -7.39 -9.89 0.32
CA ARG A 69 -5.92 -10.01 0.20
C ARG A 69 -5.28 -8.73 -0.30
N CYS A 70 -5.90 -8.03 -1.25
CA CYS A 70 -5.41 -6.72 -1.71
C CYS A 70 -5.44 -5.69 -0.59
N HIS A 71 -6.54 -5.63 0.18
CA HIS A 71 -6.68 -4.71 1.29
C HIS A 71 -5.66 -4.98 2.40
N ALA A 72 -5.51 -6.24 2.81
CA ALA A 72 -4.51 -6.65 3.80
C ALA A 72 -3.08 -6.31 3.35
N ASN A 73 -2.73 -6.58 2.09
CA ASN A 73 -1.42 -6.24 1.56
C ASN A 73 -1.14 -4.73 1.60
N PHE A 74 -2.12 -3.90 1.24
CA PHE A 74 -1.97 -2.46 1.35
C PHE A 74 -1.82 -2.02 2.82
N ALA A 75 -2.61 -2.59 3.73
CA ALA A 75 -2.58 -2.29 5.16
C ALA A 75 -1.26 -2.66 5.84
N GLU A 76 -0.58 -3.71 5.38
CA GLU A 76 0.71 -4.15 5.95
C GLU A 76 1.86 -3.29 5.45
N TYR A 77 1.93 -3.07 4.14
CA TYR A 77 3.13 -2.50 3.53
C TYR A 77 3.13 -0.98 3.41
N VAL A 78 1.97 -0.34 3.24
CA VAL A 78 1.91 1.11 3.00
C VAL A 78 2.17 1.92 4.28
N PRO A 79 1.58 1.57 5.45
CA PRO A 79 1.94 2.23 6.71
C PRO A 79 3.42 2.06 7.05
N LEU A 80 3.99 0.86 6.83
CA LEU A 80 5.43 0.63 7.04
C LEU A 80 6.27 1.50 6.10
N ALA A 81 5.91 1.59 4.82
CA ALA A 81 6.62 2.43 3.86
C ALA A 81 6.58 3.91 4.24
N LEU A 82 5.41 4.42 4.62
CA LEU A 82 5.25 5.81 5.08
C LEU A 82 6.04 6.08 6.37
N LEU A 83 6.08 5.11 7.29
CA LEU A 83 6.85 5.22 8.52
C LEU A 83 8.35 5.24 8.24
N THR A 84 8.88 4.34 7.41
CA THR A 84 10.30 4.35 7.02
C THR A 84 10.69 5.64 6.33
N THR A 85 9.81 6.19 5.50
CA THR A 85 10.07 7.45 4.79
C THR A 85 9.97 8.65 5.70
N ALA A 86 9.03 8.68 6.65
CA ALA A 86 8.97 9.71 7.67
C ALA A 86 10.24 9.71 8.53
N VAL A 87 10.73 8.54 8.93
CA VAL A 87 12.00 8.42 9.67
C VAL A 87 13.18 8.91 8.81
N ALA A 88 13.24 8.54 7.53
CA ALA A 88 14.29 9.04 6.64
C ALA A 88 14.25 10.57 6.50
N GLU A 89 13.05 11.16 6.34
CA GLU A 89 12.85 12.61 6.22
C GLU A 89 13.28 13.35 7.50
N LEU A 90 12.97 12.79 8.67
CA LEU A 90 13.44 13.32 9.97
C LEU A 90 14.97 13.28 10.12
N ASN A 91 15.64 12.33 9.48
CA ASN A 91 17.10 12.21 9.50
C ASN A 91 17.80 13.08 8.43
N GLY A 92 17.06 13.94 7.72
CA GLY A 92 17.63 14.87 6.73
C GLY A 92 17.86 14.26 5.34
N ALA A 93 17.12 13.20 4.99
CA ALA A 93 17.10 12.65 3.63
C ALA A 93 16.74 13.72 2.58
N ASP A 94 17.27 13.56 1.36
CA ASP A 94 17.01 14.50 0.26
C ASP A 94 15.51 14.50 -0.11
N PRO A 95 14.85 15.68 -0.05
CA PRO A 95 13.46 15.88 -0.47
C PRO A 95 13.10 15.27 -1.82
N LYS A 96 14.01 15.32 -2.80
CA LYS A 96 13.76 14.85 -4.16
C LYS A 96 13.71 13.32 -4.24
N ILE A 97 14.57 12.65 -3.48
CA ILE A 97 14.61 11.18 -3.39
C ILE A 97 13.34 10.67 -2.71
N ILE A 98 12.94 11.32 -1.61
CA ILE A 98 11.71 10.97 -0.89
C ILE A 98 10.47 11.20 -1.76
N ALA A 99 10.36 12.36 -2.42
CA ALA A 99 9.22 12.68 -3.27
C ALA A 99 9.12 11.74 -4.48
N GLY A 100 10.24 11.47 -5.16
CA GLY A 100 10.30 10.53 -6.27
C GLY A 100 10.00 9.09 -5.83
N GLY A 101 10.52 8.69 -4.68
CA GLY A 101 10.28 7.37 -4.09
C GLY A 101 8.80 7.16 -3.71
N LEU A 102 8.19 8.09 -3.00
CA LEU A 102 6.77 8.02 -2.62
C LEU A 102 5.85 8.07 -3.84
N GLY A 103 6.15 8.93 -4.82
CA GLY A 103 5.42 8.99 -6.08
C GLY A 103 5.53 7.68 -6.87
N GLY A 104 6.73 7.11 -6.98
CA GLY A 104 6.97 5.82 -7.62
C GLY A 104 6.25 4.67 -6.90
N LEU A 105 6.30 4.64 -5.56
CA LEU A 105 5.57 3.65 -4.76
C LEU A 105 4.06 3.77 -5.00
N PHE A 106 3.51 4.99 -4.99
CA PHE A 106 2.09 5.21 -5.25
C PHE A 106 1.69 4.71 -6.63
N LEU A 107 2.45 5.06 -7.69
CA LEU A 107 2.19 4.59 -9.04
C LEU A 107 2.29 3.07 -9.16
N LEU A 108 3.29 2.45 -8.52
CA LEU A 108 3.42 0.98 -8.47
C LEU A 108 2.21 0.33 -7.78
N ARG A 109 1.69 0.94 -6.70
CA ARG A 109 0.51 0.45 -5.99
C ARG A 109 -0.77 0.59 -6.79
N VAL A 110 -0.96 1.73 -7.45
CA VAL A 110 -2.10 1.96 -8.37
C VAL A 110 -2.02 0.99 -9.54
N ALA A 111 -0.86 0.88 -10.20
CA ALA A 111 -0.63 -0.04 -11.30
C ALA A 111 -0.87 -1.51 -10.89
N HIS A 112 -0.43 -1.92 -9.70
CA HIS A 112 -0.65 -3.28 -9.20
C HIS A 112 -2.14 -3.66 -9.13
N VAL A 113 -2.98 -2.77 -8.59
CA VAL A 113 -4.41 -3.04 -8.41
C VAL A 113 -5.22 -2.77 -9.68
N GLU A 114 -4.88 -1.74 -10.46
CA GLU A 114 -5.65 -1.39 -11.67
C GLU A 114 -5.24 -2.22 -12.89
N LEU A 115 -3.96 -2.52 -13.07
CA LEU A 115 -3.46 -3.29 -14.21
C LEU A 115 -3.31 -4.79 -13.89
N GLY A 116 -3.01 -5.14 -12.63
CA GLY A 116 -2.78 -6.53 -12.21
C GLY A 116 -4.06 -7.31 -11.88
N LEU A 117 -5.08 -6.64 -11.32
CA LEU A 117 -6.27 -7.32 -10.78
C LEU A 117 -7.56 -7.12 -11.59
N ARG A 118 -7.68 -6.07 -12.41
CA ARG A 118 -8.89 -5.82 -13.21
C ARG A 118 -8.89 -6.46 -14.61
N ARG A 119 -7.78 -7.05 -15.08
CA ARG A 119 -7.78 -7.84 -16.32
C ARG A 119 -8.28 -9.25 -16.05
N ARG A 120 -9.18 -9.69 -16.94
CA ARG A 120 -10.11 -10.85 -16.92
C ARG A 120 -9.50 -12.25 -16.72
N ALA A 121 -8.29 -12.37 -16.16
CA ALA A 121 -7.60 -13.65 -16.04
C ALA A 121 -6.77 -13.84 -14.76
N ALA A 122 -6.76 -12.89 -13.81
CA ALA A 122 -6.11 -13.05 -12.49
C ALA A 122 -4.66 -13.62 -12.49
N LEU A 123 -3.97 -13.56 -13.64
CA LEU A 123 -2.66 -14.16 -13.93
C LEU A 123 -1.71 -13.13 -14.55
N GLY A 124 -1.92 -11.84 -14.26
CA GLY A 124 -1.07 -10.77 -14.78
C GLY A 124 0.24 -10.64 -14.01
N PRO A 125 1.41 -10.45 -14.67
CA PRO A 125 2.71 -10.20 -14.02
C PRO A 125 2.72 -8.97 -13.10
N GLY A 126 1.67 -8.13 -13.15
CA GLY A 126 1.46 -7.01 -12.23
C GLY A 126 1.41 -7.41 -10.75
N ARG A 127 1.03 -8.66 -10.41
CA ARG A 127 1.06 -9.14 -9.02
C ARG A 127 2.48 -9.18 -8.47
N ILE A 128 3.40 -9.76 -9.25
CA ILE A 128 4.80 -9.92 -8.87
C ILE A 128 5.49 -8.55 -8.90
N ILE A 129 5.27 -7.76 -9.94
CA ILE A 129 5.95 -6.46 -10.11
C ILE A 129 5.56 -5.48 -8.98
N GLY A 130 4.28 -5.40 -8.61
CA GLY A 130 3.84 -4.51 -7.53
C GLY A 130 4.31 -4.95 -6.14
N PHE A 131 4.31 -6.26 -5.88
CA PHE A 131 4.84 -6.81 -4.62
C PHE A 131 6.35 -6.59 -4.53
N LEU A 132 7.09 -6.98 -5.56
CA LEU A 132 8.55 -6.87 -5.62
C LEU A 132 8.99 -5.41 -5.60
N GLY A 133 8.26 -4.52 -6.29
CA GLY A 133 8.52 -3.09 -6.27
C GLY A 133 8.37 -2.48 -4.88
N THR A 134 7.36 -2.92 -4.11
CA THR A 134 7.21 -2.44 -2.72
C THR A 134 8.27 -3.04 -1.79
N LEU A 135 8.65 -4.29 -1.99
CA LEU A 135 9.72 -4.92 -1.22
C LEU A 135 11.05 -4.20 -1.46
N VAL A 136 11.37 -3.90 -2.72
CA VAL A 136 12.55 -3.11 -3.10
C VAL A 136 12.49 -1.72 -2.47
N TYR A 137 11.31 -1.07 -2.45
CA TYR A 137 11.15 0.23 -1.80
C TYR A 137 11.41 0.15 -0.30
N LEU A 138 10.85 -0.83 0.41
CA LEU A 138 11.03 -1.00 1.84
C LEU A 138 12.49 -1.30 2.21
N ILE A 139 13.14 -2.19 1.47
CA ILE A 139 14.56 -2.50 1.69
C ILE A 139 15.44 -1.29 1.35
N GLY A 140 15.15 -0.60 0.24
CA GLY A 140 15.90 0.58 -0.20
C GLY A 140 15.77 1.75 0.77
N MET A 141 14.55 2.13 1.14
CA MET A 141 14.29 3.22 2.09
C MET A 141 14.68 2.86 3.52
N GLY A 142 14.47 1.61 3.95
CA GLY A 142 14.93 1.12 5.25
C GLY A 142 16.46 1.12 5.35
N GLY A 143 17.14 0.67 4.30
CA GLY A 143 18.61 0.74 4.21
C GLY A 143 19.13 2.18 4.16
N TYR A 144 18.46 3.06 3.42
CA TYR A 144 18.82 4.48 3.36
C TYR A 144 18.62 5.19 4.70
N ALA A 145 17.51 4.94 5.40
CA ALA A 145 17.26 5.43 6.74
C ALA A 145 18.32 4.92 7.73
N GLY A 146 18.68 3.63 7.66
CA GLY A 146 19.75 3.05 8.45
C GLY A 146 21.12 3.66 8.17
N TRP A 147 21.42 3.94 6.90
CA TRP A 147 22.67 4.60 6.49
C TRP A 147 22.74 6.04 7.01
N LEU A 148 21.64 6.79 6.98
CA LEU A 148 21.56 8.13 7.60
C LEU A 148 21.76 8.07 9.12
N ALA A 149 21.24 7.04 9.78
CA ALA A 149 21.36 6.84 11.22
C ALA A 149 22.73 6.29 11.67
N ARG A 150 23.65 5.94 10.74
CA ARG A 150 24.97 5.35 11.07
C ARG A 150 25.81 6.22 12.00
N GLY A 151 25.67 7.54 11.91
CA GLY A 151 26.38 8.49 12.77
C GLY A 151 26.00 8.38 14.25
N TYR A 152 24.79 7.90 14.56
CA TYR A 152 24.37 7.64 15.95
C TYR A 152 24.93 6.33 16.51
N LEU A 153 25.42 5.42 15.65
CA LEU A 153 26.01 4.15 16.05
C LEU A 153 27.52 4.24 16.31
N GLY A 154 28.12 5.43 16.19
CA GLY A 154 29.55 5.64 16.44
C GLY A 154 30.48 5.10 15.34
N PHE A 155 29.94 4.84 14.15
CA PHE A 155 30.74 4.61 12.95
C PHE A 155 30.97 5.94 12.24
N ASP A 156 32.03 6.65 12.64
CA ASP A 156 32.59 7.79 11.91
C ASP A 156 33.27 7.34 10.60
#